data_AF-A0A2X2KMA9-F1
#
_entry.id   AF-A0A2X2KMA9-F1
#
_cell.length_a   1.000
_cell.length_b   1.000
_cell.length_c   1.000
_cell.angle_alpha   90.00
_cell.angle_beta   90.00
_cell.angle_gamma   90.00
#
_symmetry.space_group_name_H-M   'P 1'
#
loop_
_entity.id
_entity.type
_entity.pdbx_description
1 polymer ?
#
loop_
_entity_poly.entity_id
_entity_poly.type
_entity_poly.pdbx_seq_one_letter_code
_entity_poly.pdbx_strand_id
1 'polypeptide(L)'
;MRAKAAAHGRKIRFGIRLHVIVRETNDEAWQAAERLISHLDDETIAKAQAAFARTDSVGQQRMAALHNGKRDNLEISPNLWAGVGLVRSGAGTALVGDGPTVAARINEYAALGIDSFVLSGYPHLEEAYRVGELLFPHLDVAIPEIPQPQPLNPQGEAVANDFIPRRVAQS
;
A
#
# COMPACT_ATOMS: atom_id res chain seq x y z
N MET A 1 7.91 18.20 7.46
CA MET A 1 9.01 17.21 7.61
C MET A 1 10.19 17.49 6.68
N ARG A 2 9.99 17.75 5.37
CA ARG A 2 11.09 18.07 4.43
C ARG A 2 12.01 19.19 4.92
N ALA A 3 11.45 20.32 5.36
CA ALA A 3 12.22 21.43 5.95
C ALA A 3 12.99 21.03 7.22
N LYS A 4 12.42 20.17 8.08
CA LYS A 4 13.09 19.66 9.28
C LYS A 4 14.30 18.79 8.93
N ALA A 5 14.18 17.91 7.93
CA ALA A 5 15.31 17.09 7.47
C ALA A 5 16.42 17.96 6.85
N ALA A 6 16.06 18.97 6.06
CA ALA A 6 17.00 19.91 5.46
C ALA A 6 17.78 20.71 6.53
N ALA A 7 17.14 21.10 7.64
CA ALA A 7 17.81 21.74 8.77
C ALA A 7 18.91 20.86 9.42
N HIS A 8 18.90 19.56 9.17
CA HIS A 8 19.94 18.61 9.59
C HIS A 8 20.83 18.14 8.42
N GLY A 9 20.81 18.81 7.26
CA GLY A 9 21.62 18.44 6.09
C GLY A 9 21.21 17.11 5.45
N ARG A 10 19.98 16.61 5.70
CA ARG A 10 19.50 15.32 5.21
C ARG A 10 18.43 15.50 4.14
N LYS A 11 18.44 14.61 3.15
CA LYS A 11 17.32 14.38 2.23
C LYS A 11 16.62 13.08 2.63
N ILE A 12 15.30 13.09 2.63
CA ILE A 12 14.46 11.94 2.96
C ILE A 12 13.45 11.69 1.85
N ARG A 13 13.03 10.43 1.71
CA ARG A 13 11.91 10.02 0.86
C ARG A 13 10.60 10.07 1.63
N PHE A 14 9.49 10.08 0.90
CA PHE A 14 8.15 10.08 1.46
C PHE A 14 7.35 8.93 0.87
N GLY A 15 6.65 8.21 1.75
CA GLY A 15 5.69 7.19 1.36
C GLY A 15 4.32 7.50 1.93
N ILE A 16 3.28 6.99 1.26
CA ILE A 16 1.89 7.06 1.71
C ILE A 16 1.29 5.65 1.82
N ARG A 17 0.41 5.46 2.80
CA ARG A 17 -0.34 4.22 3.00
C ARG A 17 -1.79 4.46 2.59
N LEU A 18 -2.28 3.70 1.61
CA LEU A 18 -3.66 3.81 1.11
C LEU A 18 -4.26 2.42 0.89
N HIS A 19 -5.54 2.26 1.19
CA HIS A 19 -6.31 1.14 0.64
C HIS A 19 -6.70 1.49 -0.81
N VAL A 20 -6.95 0.49 -1.66
CA VAL A 20 -7.39 0.71 -3.04
C VAL A 20 -8.59 -0.19 -3.34
N ILE A 21 -9.58 0.39 -4.00
CA ILE A 21 -10.76 -0.30 -4.53
C ILE A 21 -10.87 0.13 -5.99
N VAL A 22 -10.08 -0.53 -6.85
CA VAL A 22 -10.06 -0.27 -8.29
C VAL A 22 -10.94 -1.29 -9.02
N ARG A 23 -11.80 -0.83 -9.94
CA ARG A 23 -12.65 -1.66 -10.80
C ARG A 23 -12.61 -1.15 -12.24
N GLU A 24 -13.36 -1.77 -13.15
CA GLU A 24 -13.36 -1.36 -14.56
C GLU A 24 -14.06 -0.01 -14.75
N THR A 25 -15.05 0.28 -13.90
CA THR A 25 -15.77 1.56 -13.90
C THR A 25 -15.80 2.18 -12.50
N ASN A 26 -16.02 3.50 -12.44
CA ASN A 26 -16.21 4.20 -11.17
C ASN A 26 -17.41 3.64 -10.39
N ASP A 27 -18.54 3.36 -11.06
CA ASP A 27 -19.74 2.84 -10.41
C ASP A 27 -19.50 1.48 -9.75
N GLU A 28 -18.79 0.58 -10.41
CA GLU A 28 -18.40 -0.72 -9.83
C GLU A 28 -17.48 -0.55 -8.63
N ALA A 29 -16.55 0.40 -8.68
CA ALA A 29 -15.63 0.67 -7.57
C ALA A 29 -16.39 1.18 -6.34
N TRP A 30 -17.32 2.11 -6.53
CA TRP A 30 -18.18 2.62 -5.47
C TRP A 30 -19.13 1.55 -4.95
N GLN A 31 -19.71 0.72 -5.81
CA GLN A 31 -20.51 -0.43 -5.39
C GLN A 31 -19.69 -1.43 -4.55
N ALA A 32 -18.42 -1.66 -4.93
CA ALA A 32 -17.52 -2.51 -4.16
C ALA A 32 -17.16 -1.90 -2.80
N ALA A 33 -17.00 -0.58 -2.70
CA ALA A 33 -16.79 0.12 -1.44
C ALA A 33 -18.00 -0.02 -0.50
N GLU A 34 -19.21 0.16 -1.02
CA GLU A 34 -20.45 -0.06 -0.25
C GLU A 34 -20.60 -1.53 0.18
N ARG A 35 -20.33 -2.47 -0.73
CA ARG A 35 -20.35 -3.90 -0.42
C ARG A 35 -19.36 -4.26 0.68
N LEU A 36 -18.18 -3.64 0.72
CA LEU A 36 -17.16 -3.91 1.73
C LEU A 36 -17.66 -3.65 3.15
N ILE A 37 -18.47 -2.61 3.36
CA ILE A 37 -19.00 -2.23 4.67
C ILE A 37 -20.44 -2.71 4.91
N SER A 38 -21.07 -3.35 3.92
CA SER A 38 -22.48 -3.77 3.97
C SER A 38 -22.86 -4.67 5.15
N HIS A 39 -21.90 -5.45 5.68
CA HIS A 39 -22.11 -6.35 6.81
C HIS A 39 -21.67 -5.77 8.16
N LEU A 40 -21.17 -4.54 8.19
CA LEU A 40 -20.90 -3.87 9.46
C LEU A 40 -22.23 -3.48 10.07
N ASP A 41 -22.44 -3.76 11.36
CA ASP A 41 -23.53 -3.20 12.15
C ASP A 41 -23.01 -2.05 13.03
N ASP A 42 -23.94 -1.23 13.55
CA ASP A 42 -23.57 -0.04 14.31
C ASP A 42 -22.88 -0.40 15.63
N GLU A 43 -23.21 -1.56 16.20
CA GLU A 43 -22.54 -2.09 17.39
C GLU A 43 -21.06 -2.40 17.11
N THR A 44 -20.76 -3.02 15.95
CA THR A 44 -19.41 -3.35 15.52
C THR A 44 -18.59 -2.10 15.28
N ILE A 45 -19.17 -1.08 14.62
CA ILE A 45 -18.52 0.22 14.41
C ILE A 45 -18.25 0.89 15.76
N ALA A 46 -19.25 0.98 16.64
CA ALA A 46 -19.10 1.59 17.96
C ALA A 46 -18.00 0.89 18.80
N LYS A 47 -17.96 -0.45 18.79
CA LYS A 47 -16.91 -1.24 19.46
C LYS A 47 -15.52 -0.94 18.89
N ALA A 48 -15.38 -0.88 17.57
CA ALA A 48 -14.12 -0.56 16.91
C ALA A 48 -13.65 0.86 17.27
N GLN A 49 -14.54 1.85 17.21
CA GLN A 49 -14.22 3.23 17.57
C GLN A 49 -13.83 3.37 19.05
N ALA A 50 -14.54 2.68 19.95
CA ALA A 50 -14.20 2.63 21.37
C ALA A 50 -12.85 1.96 21.64
N ALA A 51 -12.41 1.01 20.81
CA ALA A 51 -11.08 0.42 20.88
C ALA A 51 -10.01 1.41 20.37
N PHE A 52 -10.27 2.11 19.27
CA PHE A 52 -9.35 3.11 18.71
C PHE A 52 -9.11 4.29 19.65
N ALA A 53 -10.14 4.72 20.37
CA ALA A 53 -10.05 5.80 21.36
C ALA A 53 -9.15 5.46 22.57
N ARG A 54 -8.85 4.17 22.82
CA ARG A 54 -7.92 3.75 23.88
C ARG A 54 -6.46 3.83 23.47
N THR A 55 -6.18 4.07 22.19
CA THR A 55 -4.82 4.20 21.67
C THR A 55 -4.31 5.63 21.85
N ASP A 56 -3.00 5.79 22.07
CA ASP A 56 -2.29 7.07 22.14
C ASP A 56 -1.89 7.60 20.74
N SER A 57 -2.27 6.88 19.67
CA SER A 57 -1.93 7.22 18.31
C SER A 57 -2.71 8.43 17.80
N VAL A 58 -2.02 9.58 17.71
CA VAL A 58 -2.56 10.78 17.06
C VAL A 58 -2.98 10.50 15.61
N GLY A 59 -2.28 9.61 14.91
CA GLY A 59 -2.65 9.20 13.56
C GLY A 59 -4.01 8.50 13.53
N GLN A 60 -4.24 7.56 14.44
CA GLN A 60 -5.51 6.86 14.55
C GLN A 60 -6.65 7.82 14.93
N GLN A 61 -6.41 8.74 15.88
CA GLN A 61 -7.40 9.75 16.28
C GLN A 61 -7.82 10.63 15.09
N ARG A 62 -6.85 11.06 14.26
CA ARG A 62 -7.14 11.84 13.05
C ARG A 62 -7.93 11.05 12.02
N MET A 63 -7.64 9.75 11.86
CA MET A 63 -8.40 8.90 10.93
C MET A 63 -9.85 8.70 11.41
N ALA A 64 -10.07 8.45 12.70
CA ALA A 64 -11.41 8.33 13.26
C ALA A 64 -12.24 9.61 13.09
N ALA A 65 -11.60 10.78 13.22
CA ALA A 65 -12.26 12.07 13.05
C ALA A 65 -12.76 12.34 11.61
N LEU A 66 -12.28 11.60 10.60
CA LEU A 66 -12.72 11.74 9.22
C LEU A 66 -14.18 11.30 9.01
N HIS A 67 -14.65 10.36 9.82
CA HIS A 67 -16.00 9.78 9.70
C HIS A 67 -16.80 9.82 11.01
N ASN A 68 -16.18 10.10 12.16
CA ASN A 68 -16.82 10.20 13.48
C ASN A 68 -17.68 8.99 13.85
N GLY A 69 -17.28 7.80 13.40
CA GLY A 69 -18.02 6.55 13.59
C GLY A 69 -19.33 6.44 12.80
N LYS A 70 -19.61 7.36 11.86
CA LYS A 70 -20.82 7.33 11.05
C LYS A 70 -20.55 6.80 9.64
N ARG A 71 -21.60 6.29 9.00
CA ARG A 71 -21.53 5.70 7.65
C ARG A 71 -21.90 6.69 6.55
N ASP A 72 -22.44 7.85 6.90
CA ASP A 72 -22.77 8.90 5.95
C ASP A 72 -21.53 9.71 5.55
N ASN A 73 -21.50 10.19 4.31
CA ASN A 73 -20.46 11.10 3.79
C ASN A 73 -19.02 10.61 3.98
N LEU A 74 -18.78 9.33 3.67
CA LEU A 74 -17.47 8.72 3.79
C LEU A 74 -16.49 9.15 2.69
N GLU A 75 -16.96 9.74 1.59
CA GLU A 75 -16.09 10.40 0.62
C GLU A 75 -15.63 11.76 1.17
N ILE A 76 -14.39 11.81 1.67
CA ILE A 76 -13.83 13.00 2.33
C ILE A 76 -13.11 13.95 1.35
N SER A 77 -12.86 13.45 0.15
CA SER A 77 -12.25 14.15 -0.99
C SER A 77 -12.55 13.31 -2.25
N PRO A 78 -12.58 13.89 -3.46
CA PRO A 78 -12.93 13.15 -4.67
C PRO A 78 -12.13 11.85 -4.82
N ASN A 79 -12.83 10.71 -4.82
CA ASN A 79 -12.29 9.35 -4.89
C ASN A 79 -11.40 8.93 -3.71
N LEU A 80 -11.51 9.62 -2.56
CA LEU A 80 -10.84 9.28 -1.31
C LEU A 80 -11.89 9.02 -0.23
N TRP A 81 -12.03 7.75 0.12
CA TRP A 81 -13.12 7.24 0.96
C TRP A 81 -12.62 6.74 2.31
N ALA A 82 -13.23 7.22 3.40
CA ALA A 82 -12.85 6.94 4.78
C ALA A 82 -13.55 5.70 5.39
N GLY A 83 -14.39 4.98 4.63
CA GLY A 83 -15.19 3.88 5.17
C GLY A 83 -14.39 2.68 5.66
N VAL A 84 -13.21 2.42 5.09
CA VAL A 84 -12.31 1.38 5.59
C VAL A 84 -11.87 1.65 7.05
N GLY A 85 -11.80 2.91 7.45
CA GLY A 85 -11.45 3.34 8.81
C GLY A 85 -12.51 3.07 9.87
N LEU A 86 -13.74 2.69 9.49
CA LEU A 86 -14.82 2.40 10.44
C LEU A 86 -14.46 1.27 11.40
N VAL A 87 -13.72 0.26 10.93
CA VAL A 87 -13.37 -0.94 11.71
C VAL A 87 -11.91 -1.34 11.61
N ARG A 88 -11.13 -0.72 10.72
CA ARG A 88 -9.72 -1.02 10.55
C ARG A 88 -8.86 0.09 11.14
N SER A 89 -7.92 -0.28 12.00
CA SER A 89 -6.90 0.65 12.49
C SER A 89 -5.82 0.93 11.44
N GLY A 90 -5.13 2.07 11.57
CA GLY A 90 -4.04 2.47 10.67
C GLY A 90 -4.51 3.36 9.53
N ALA A 91 -4.31 2.95 8.28
CA ALA A 91 -4.75 3.74 7.13
C ALA A 91 -6.27 3.65 6.98
N GLY A 92 -6.94 4.72 7.40
CA GLY A 92 -8.40 4.83 7.41
C GLY A 92 -9.02 5.21 6.08
N THR A 93 -8.24 5.35 5.00
CA THR A 93 -8.74 5.83 3.70
C THR A 93 -8.40 4.89 2.54
N ALA A 94 -9.30 4.84 1.57
CA ALA A 94 -9.18 4.10 0.32
C ALA A 94 -9.29 5.04 -0.89
N LEU A 95 -8.49 4.79 -1.93
CA LEU A 95 -8.78 5.32 -3.26
C LEU A 95 -9.82 4.42 -3.93
N VAL A 96 -10.92 5.01 -4.41
CA VAL A 96 -12.05 4.29 -5.02
C VAL A 96 -12.31 4.85 -6.41
N GLY A 97 -12.30 4.01 -7.44
CA GLY A 97 -12.59 4.44 -8.81
C GLY A 97 -12.12 3.46 -9.87
N ASP A 98 -12.22 3.85 -11.13
CA ASP A 98 -11.60 3.13 -12.23
C ASP A 98 -10.07 3.31 -12.28
N GLY A 99 -9.41 2.52 -13.14
CA GLY A 99 -7.95 2.55 -13.32
C GLY A 99 -7.38 3.95 -13.54
N PRO A 100 -7.85 4.70 -14.57
CA PRO A 100 -7.41 6.07 -14.83
C PRO A 100 -7.67 7.04 -13.66
N THR A 101 -8.82 6.94 -13.01
CA THR A 101 -9.22 7.82 -11.90
C THR A 101 -8.32 7.61 -10.67
N VAL A 102 -8.08 6.35 -10.30
CA VAL A 102 -7.18 6.00 -9.20
C VAL A 102 -5.74 6.39 -9.54
N ALA A 103 -5.30 6.17 -10.79
CA ALA A 103 -3.98 6.58 -11.26
C ALA A 103 -3.77 8.09 -11.16
N ALA A 104 -4.77 8.89 -11.54
CA ALA A 104 -4.72 10.35 -11.41
C ALA A 104 -4.51 10.78 -9.95
N ARG A 105 -5.23 10.19 -9.00
CA ARG A 105 -5.05 10.47 -7.56
C ARG A 105 -3.69 10.04 -7.02
N ILE A 106 -3.16 8.91 -7.48
CA ILE A 106 -1.78 8.50 -7.15
C ILE A 106 -0.77 9.50 -7.69
N ASN A 107 -0.93 9.95 -8.93
CA ASN A 107 -0.04 10.93 -9.56
C ASN A 107 -0.11 12.31 -8.89
N GLU A 108 -1.27 12.73 -8.38
CA GLU A 108 -1.39 13.93 -7.54
C GLU A 108 -0.52 13.82 -6.28
N TYR A 109 -0.54 12.68 -5.58
CA TYR A 109 0.35 12.44 -4.44
C TYR A 109 1.82 12.37 -4.87
N ALA A 110 2.13 11.75 -6.01
CA ALA A 110 3.48 11.67 -6.54
C ALA A 110 4.06 13.07 -6.86
N ALA A 111 3.24 13.96 -7.41
CA ALA A 111 3.60 15.35 -7.69
C ALA A 111 3.95 16.15 -6.41
N LEU A 112 3.46 15.74 -5.24
CA LEU A 112 3.86 16.30 -3.93
C LEU A 112 5.21 15.74 -3.42
N GLY A 113 5.85 14.87 -4.20
CA GLY A 113 7.12 14.24 -3.91
C GLY A 113 7.02 13.00 -3.02
N ILE A 114 5.90 12.26 -3.12
CA ILE A 114 5.73 10.91 -2.57
C ILE A 114 6.20 9.92 -3.63
N ASP A 115 7.16 9.07 -3.30
CA ASP A 115 7.78 8.12 -4.23
C ASP A 115 7.45 6.65 -3.92
N SER A 116 6.75 6.39 -2.81
CA SER A 116 6.43 5.05 -2.35
C SER A 116 4.97 4.95 -1.92
N PHE A 117 4.25 3.96 -2.44
CA PHE A 117 2.84 3.73 -2.15
C PHE A 117 2.66 2.35 -1.52
N VAL A 118 2.29 2.33 -0.25
CA VAL A 118 1.97 1.09 0.47
C VAL A 118 0.48 0.83 0.32
N LEU A 119 0.13 -0.09 -0.57
CA LEU A 119 -1.25 -0.36 -0.95
C LEU A 119 -1.82 -1.59 -0.22
N SER A 120 -3.15 -1.71 -0.18
CA SER A 120 -3.85 -2.92 0.25
C SER A 120 -5.25 -3.00 -0.35
N GLY A 121 -5.80 -4.20 -0.43
CA GLY A 121 -7.21 -4.46 -0.75
C GLY A 121 -7.74 -5.67 0.03
N TYR A 122 -9.06 -5.87 0.03
CA TYR A 122 -9.71 -7.06 0.58
C TYR A 122 -10.48 -7.86 -0.49
N PRO A 123 -10.27 -9.19 -0.58
CA PRO A 123 -9.18 -9.95 0.04
C PRO A 123 -7.83 -9.64 -0.63
N HIS A 124 -6.73 -9.76 0.12
CA HIS A 124 -5.44 -9.20 -0.27
C HIS A 124 -4.85 -9.83 -1.55
N LEU A 125 -5.08 -11.13 -1.78
CA LEU A 125 -4.52 -11.83 -2.94
C LEU A 125 -5.20 -11.34 -4.23
N GLU A 126 -6.52 -11.39 -4.28
CA GLU A 126 -7.32 -11.05 -5.45
C GLU A 126 -7.27 -9.55 -5.75
N GLU A 127 -7.15 -8.70 -4.73
CA GLU A 127 -6.97 -7.25 -4.97
C GLU A 127 -5.54 -6.90 -5.38
N ALA A 128 -4.53 -7.72 -5.05
CA ALA A 128 -3.17 -7.52 -5.58
C ALA A 128 -3.14 -7.71 -7.10
N TYR A 129 -3.81 -8.75 -7.61
CA TYR A 129 -4.00 -8.93 -9.06
C TYR A 129 -4.75 -7.75 -9.67
N ARG A 130 -5.86 -7.32 -9.07
CA ARG A 130 -6.67 -6.23 -9.62
C ARG A 130 -5.93 -4.90 -9.70
N VAL A 131 -5.12 -4.59 -8.70
CA VAL A 131 -4.22 -3.43 -8.74
C VAL A 131 -3.18 -3.59 -9.85
N GLY A 132 -2.55 -4.77 -9.95
CA GLY A 132 -1.56 -5.03 -11.00
C GLY A 132 -2.15 -4.95 -12.42
N GLU A 133 -3.39 -5.39 -12.61
CA GLU A 133 -4.04 -5.50 -13.93
C GLU A 133 -4.77 -4.22 -14.34
N LEU A 134 -5.47 -3.55 -13.42
CA LEU A 134 -6.30 -2.39 -13.75
C LEU A 134 -5.63 -1.04 -13.46
N LEU A 135 -4.61 -1.00 -12.60
CA LEU A 135 -4.01 0.27 -12.17
C LEU A 135 -2.59 0.46 -12.70
N PHE A 136 -1.73 -0.57 -12.62
CA PHE A 136 -0.33 -0.43 -13.06
C PHE A 136 -0.17 -0.03 -14.53
N PRO A 137 -1.02 -0.44 -15.49
CA PRO A 137 -0.93 0.03 -16.87
C PRO A 137 -1.08 1.55 -17.06
N HIS A 138 -1.59 2.26 -16.05
CA HIS A 138 -1.81 3.71 -16.05
C HIS A 138 -0.75 4.48 -15.24
N LEU A 139 0.27 3.80 -14.73
CA LEU A 139 1.30 4.36 -13.86
C LEU A 139 2.70 4.06 -14.39
N ASP A 140 3.64 4.93 -14.06
CA ASP A 140 5.08 4.68 -14.25
C ASP A 140 5.61 3.87 -13.07
N VAL A 141 5.33 2.56 -13.07
CA VAL A 141 5.67 1.67 -11.95
C VAL A 141 7.15 1.27 -12.03
N ALA A 142 7.89 1.51 -10.95
CA ALA A 142 9.24 0.99 -10.80
C ALA A 142 9.23 -0.55 -10.68
N ILE A 143 9.83 -1.24 -11.65
CA ILE A 143 9.93 -2.70 -11.68
C ILE A 143 11.26 -3.11 -11.03
N PRO A 144 11.25 -3.90 -9.93
CA PRO A 144 12.49 -4.30 -9.27
C PRO A 144 13.25 -5.34 -10.11
N GLU A 145 14.57 -5.27 -10.04
CA GLU A 145 15.45 -6.30 -10.60
C GLU A 145 15.69 -7.43 -9.61
N ILE A 146 15.95 -8.64 -10.12
CA ILE A 146 16.40 -9.77 -9.30
C ILE A 146 17.88 -9.51 -8.94
N PRO A 147 18.24 -9.40 -7.64
CA PRO A 147 19.63 -9.17 -7.25
C PRO A 147 20.55 -10.28 -7.76
N GLN A 148 21.68 -9.90 -8.35
CA GLN A 148 22.70 -10.87 -8.75
C GLN A 148 23.35 -11.51 -7.52
N PRO A 149 23.70 -12.80 -7.56
CA PRO A 149 24.46 -13.44 -6.49
C PRO A 149 25.75 -12.68 -6.20
N GLN A 150 26.08 -12.52 -4.92
CA GLN A 150 27.37 -11.93 -4.56
C GLN A 150 28.50 -12.88 -4.97
N PRO A 151 29.60 -12.36 -5.53
CA PRO A 151 30.76 -13.19 -5.82
C PRO A 151 31.27 -13.79 -4.51
N LEU A 152 31.54 -15.10 -4.53
CA LEU A 152 32.22 -15.77 -3.42
C LEU A 152 33.63 -15.18 -3.32
N ASN A 153 33.92 -14.50 -2.21
CA ASN A 153 35.30 -14.19 -1.84
C ASN A 153 35.85 -15.43 -1.12
N PRO A 154 36.83 -16.16 -1.70
CA PRO A 154 37.41 -17.31 -1.02
C PRO A 154 38.19 -16.81 0.21
N GLN A 155 37.54 -16.84 1.37
CA GLN A 155 38.21 -16.71 2.67
C GLN A 155 38.55 -18.11 3.16
N GLY A 156 39.83 -18.48 3.03
CA GLY A 156 40.53 -19.51 3.82
C GLY A 156 40.18 -20.99 3.58
N GLU A 157 38.91 -21.37 3.39
CA GLU A 157 38.47 -22.77 3.35
C GLU A 157 37.97 -23.25 1.97
N ALA A 158 37.80 -22.36 1.00
CA ALA A 158 37.25 -22.69 -0.33
C ALA A 158 38.31 -23.14 -1.35
N VAL A 159 39.38 -23.82 -0.92
CA VAL A 159 40.42 -24.32 -1.86
C VAL A 159 40.07 -25.72 -2.39
N ALA A 160 39.19 -26.47 -1.73
CA ALA A 160 39.06 -27.91 -1.99
C ALA A 160 38.10 -28.32 -3.13
N ASN A 161 37.20 -27.45 -3.60
CA ASN A 161 36.10 -27.87 -4.50
C ASN A 161 36.11 -27.23 -5.91
N ASP A 162 37.09 -26.40 -6.25
CA ASP A 162 37.13 -25.71 -7.57
C ASP A 162 37.83 -26.50 -8.69
N PHE A 163 38.23 -27.75 -8.45
CA PHE A 163 38.89 -28.57 -9.48
C PHE A 163 37.96 -29.64 -10.04
N ILE A 164 37.47 -29.44 -11.27
CA ILE A 164 36.88 -30.52 -12.09
C ILE A 164 38.01 -31.12 -12.95
N PRO A 165 38.49 -32.35 -12.69
CA PRO A 165 39.56 -32.96 -13.47
C PRO A 165 39.10 -33.17 -14.93
N ARG A 166 39.76 -32.54 -15.89
CA ARG A 166 39.46 -32.67 -17.33
C ARG A 166 40.08 -33.90 -18.03
N ARG A 167 40.70 -34.83 -17.29
CA ARG A 167 41.18 -36.10 -17.86
C ARG A 167 40.47 -37.27 -17.19
N VAL A 168 39.64 -37.95 -17.99
CA VAL A 168 39.11 -39.27 -17.66
C VAL A 168 40.27 -40.25 -17.70
N ALA A 169 40.42 -41.09 -16.67
CA ALA A 169 41.41 -42.16 -16.65
C ALA A 169 41.18 -43.08 -17.85
N GLN A 170 42.16 -43.16 -18.75
CA GLN A 170 42.18 -44.18 -19.80
C GLN A 170 42.65 -45.50 -19.16
N SER A 171 41.86 -46.55 -19.37
CA SER A 171 42.16 -47.94 -18.99
C SER A 171 43.19 -48.56 -19.93
#